data_AF-A0A4U1FNF3-F1
#
_entry.id   AF-A0A4U1FNF3-F1
#
_cell.length_a   1.000
_cell.length_b   1.000
_cell.length_c   1.000
_cell.angle_alpha   90.00
_cell.angle_beta   90.00
_cell.angle_gamma   90.00
#
_symmetry.space_group_name_H-M   'P 1'
#
loop_
_entity.id
_entity.type
_entity.pdbx_description
1 polymer ?
#
loop_
_entity_poly.entity_id
_entity_poly.type
_entity_poly.pdbx_seq_one_letter_code
_entity_poly.pdbx_strand_id
1 'polypeptide(L)'
;MFDCWNLAAASAAPAASRRLRTVDPHKVSEPRAFVKMCKQDPSVLHTEEMCFLREWVVSMGGKIPPATHKTRLEANTKEEKTDSKKVEENIKTDEPSSEESDLEIDNEESHDLFTDAIKLDPRLAILYAKRASVFIKLQTPNAAIRDCDRAIEINPDSAQPYKWRGKAHRLLGHWEEAARDLALACKLDYDEDTAIMKEVQPRAQKIAERRRKYERKREGREIKERTESVKKAREEHERAQREEEARRQSGAQYGSFPGGFLVESW
;
A
#
# COMPACT_ATOMS: atom_id res chain seq x y z
N MET A 1 -11.12 47.91 -55.62
CA MET A 1 -9.89 47.32 -55.05
C MET A 1 -10.30 46.73 -53.72
N PHE A 2 -10.65 45.44 -53.67
CA PHE A 2 -9.71 44.31 -53.49
C PHE A 2 -8.93 44.49 -52.17
N ASP A 3 -8.90 43.64 -51.15
CA ASP A 3 -9.45 42.30 -50.81
C ASP A 3 -9.36 42.21 -49.26
N CYS A 4 -10.33 41.65 -48.54
CA CYS A 4 -10.40 40.23 -48.18
C CYS A 4 -9.05 39.58 -47.84
N TRP A 5 -8.62 39.60 -46.57
CA TRP A 5 -7.80 38.58 -45.88
C TRP A 5 -8.31 38.56 -44.44
N ASN A 6 -9.32 37.77 -44.05
CA ASN A 6 -9.28 36.32 -43.82
C ASN A 6 -8.06 35.80 -43.04
N LEU A 7 -8.31 35.61 -41.74
CA LEU A 7 -8.27 34.31 -41.07
C LEU A 7 -6.93 33.54 -41.09
N ALA A 8 -6.12 33.71 -40.05
CA ALA A 8 -5.34 32.63 -39.45
C ALA A 8 -4.88 33.03 -38.04
N ALA A 9 -5.74 32.86 -37.04
CA ALA A 9 -5.33 32.78 -35.65
C ALA A 9 -4.68 31.39 -35.43
N ALA A 10 -3.38 31.28 -35.69
CA ALA A 10 -2.59 30.13 -35.26
C ALA A 10 -2.12 30.38 -33.82
N SER A 11 -2.87 29.83 -32.87
CA SER A 11 -2.46 29.67 -31.48
C SER A 11 -1.21 28.79 -31.41
N ALA A 12 -0.03 29.39 -31.33
CA ALA A 12 1.21 28.70 -31.02
C ALA A 12 1.19 28.29 -29.53
N ALA A 13 0.90 27.02 -29.27
CA ALA A 13 1.09 26.41 -27.95
C ALA A 13 2.58 26.45 -27.57
N PRO A 14 2.93 26.66 -26.29
CA PRO A 14 4.32 26.65 -25.87
C PRO A 14 4.86 25.23 -26.02
N ALA A 15 5.93 25.08 -26.79
CA ALA A 15 6.69 23.84 -26.91
C ALA A 15 7.10 23.39 -25.50
N ALA A 16 6.47 22.34 -25.01
CA ALA A 16 6.86 21.66 -23.79
C ALA A 16 8.29 21.14 -23.99
N SER A 17 9.25 21.86 -23.43
CA SER A 17 10.61 21.37 -23.25
C SER A 17 10.52 20.09 -22.43
N ARG A 18 10.57 18.96 -23.12
CA ARG A 18 10.63 17.62 -22.56
C ARG A 18 11.90 17.62 -21.72
N ARG A 19 11.78 17.80 -20.40
CA ARG A 19 12.89 17.60 -19.47
C ARG A 19 13.47 16.23 -19.81
N LEU A 20 14.70 16.21 -20.32
CA LEU A 20 15.47 14.98 -20.43
C LEU A 20 15.41 14.33 -19.06
N ARG A 21 14.85 13.12 -18.97
CA ARG A 21 14.96 12.32 -17.75
C ARG A 21 16.45 12.04 -17.59
N THR A 22 17.12 12.86 -16.78
CA THR A 22 18.50 12.62 -16.40
C THR A 22 18.51 11.31 -15.61
N VAL A 23 19.34 10.37 -16.02
CA VAL A 23 19.55 9.13 -15.26
C VAL A 23 20.02 9.52 -13.86
N ASP A 24 19.34 9.01 -12.84
CA ASP A 24 19.67 9.24 -11.44
C ASP A 24 21.13 8.82 -11.16
N PRO A 25 22.00 9.73 -10.67
CA PRO A 25 23.41 9.43 -10.39
C PRO A 25 23.61 8.27 -9.41
N HIS A 26 22.62 7.94 -8.58
CA HIS A 26 22.69 6.82 -7.64
C HIS A 26 22.32 5.48 -8.29
N LYS A 27 21.65 5.49 -9.45
CA LYS A 27 21.26 4.30 -10.21
C LYS A 27 22.27 3.86 -11.27
N VAL A 28 23.36 4.61 -11.45
CA VAL A 28 24.44 4.25 -12.39
C VAL A 28 25.55 3.40 -11.77
N SER A 29 25.50 3.12 -10.47
CA SER A 29 26.49 2.28 -9.76
C SER A 29 26.51 0.85 -10.30
N GLU A 30 25.35 0.23 -10.45
CA GLU A 30 25.16 -1.12 -10.97
C GLU A 30 25.57 -1.25 -12.45
N PRO A 31 25.13 -0.38 -13.39
CA PRO A 31 25.64 -0.35 -14.76
C PRO A 31 27.16 -0.15 -14.83
N ARG A 32 27.74 0.68 -13.96
CA ARG A 32 29.20 0.90 -13.92
C ARG A 32 29.95 -0.35 -13.49
N ALA A 33 29.44 -1.07 -12.49
CA ALA A 33 30.01 -2.33 -12.05
C ALA A 33 29.94 -3.39 -13.16
N PHE A 34 28.80 -3.47 -13.85
CA PHE A 34 28.62 -4.37 -14.98
C PHE A 34 29.56 -4.05 -16.15
N VAL A 35 29.69 -2.79 -16.54
CA VAL A 35 30.65 -2.38 -17.59
C VAL A 35 32.10 -2.72 -17.19
N LYS A 36 32.44 -2.61 -15.90
CA LYS A 36 33.76 -3.02 -15.40
C LYS A 36 33.96 -4.54 -15.53
N MET A 37 32.92 -5.33 -15.25
CA MET A 37 32.94 -6.79 -15.42
C MET A 37 33.10 -7.19 -16.89
N CYS A 38 32.36 -6.59 -17.82
CA CYS A 38 32.51 -6.86 -19.26
C CYS A 38 33.90 -6.49 -19.81
N LYS A 39 34.57 -5.49 -19.21
CA LYS A 39 35.96 -5.14 -19.55
C LYS A 39 36.98 -6.16 -19.01
N GLN A 40 36.67 -6.81 -17.89
CA GLN A 40 37.53 -7.84 -17.29
C GLN A 40 37.35 -9.19 -17.98
N ASP A 41 36.11 -9.54 -18.35
CA ASP A 41 35.80 -10.74 -19.10
C ASP A 41 34.85 -10.42 -20.28
N PRO A 42 35.40 -10.26 -21.50
CA PRO A 42 34.61 -10.04 -22.71
C PRO A 42 33.74 -11.25 -23.09
N SER A 43 33.96 -12.43 -22.52
CA SER A 43 33.20 -13.65 -22.82
C SER A 43 31.76 -13.56 -22.32
N VAL A 44 31.52 -12.81 -21.25
CA VAL A 44 30.17 -12.53 -20.71
C VAL A 44 29.27 -11.89 -21.76
N LEU A 45 29.84 -11.08 -22.66
CA LEU A 45 29.07 -10.47 -23.72
C LEU A 45 28.58 -11.49 -24.75
N HIS A 46 29.07 -12.74 -24.77
CA HIS A 46 28.70 -13.78 -25.73
C HIS A 46 27.65 -14.77 -25.19
N THR A 47 27.15 -14.62 -23.96
CA THR A 47 26.08 -15.46 -23.42
C THR A 47 24.73 -15.19 -24.11
N GLU A 48 23.81 -16.15 -24.12
CA GLU A 48 22.49 -16.00 -24.75
C GLU A 48 21.68 -14.85 -24.13
N GLU A 49 21.78 -14.67 -22.82
CA GLU A 49 21.11 -13.61 -22.06
C GLU A 49 21.56 -12.18 -22.43
N MET A 50 22.77 -12.03 -22.97
CA MET A 50 23.37 -10.72 -23.27
C MET A 50 23.25 -10.32 -24.76
N CYS A 51 22.40 -11.01 -25.52
CA CYS A 51 22.22 -10.77 -26.96
C CYS A 51 21.76 -9.35 -27.28
N PHE A 52 20.77 -8.83 -26.54
CA PHE A 52 20.23 -7.48 -26.73
C PHE A 52 21.31 -6.41 -26.57
N LEU A 53 22.25 -6.61 -25.64
CA LEU A 53 23.33 -5.67 -25.37
C LEU A 53 24.36 -5.70 -26.50
N ARG A 54 24.66 -6.88 -27.06
CA ARG A 54 25.54 -6.98 -28.24
C ARG A 54 24.93 -6.24 -29.43
N GLU A 55 23.65 -6.49 -29.71
CA GLU A 55 22.93 -5.83 -30.80
C GLU A 55 22.92 -4.32 -30.62
N TRP A 56 22.68 -3.84 -29.40
CA TRP A 56 22.74 -2.42 -29.09
C TRP A 56 24.13 -1.81 -29.30
N VAL A 57 25.19 -2.48 -28.83
CA VAL A 57 26.58 -2.01 -29.01
C VAL A 57 26.96 -1.94 -30.50
N VAL A 58 26.56 -2.95 -31.29
CA VAL A 58 26.81 -2.99 -32.74
C VAL A 58 25.99 -1.91 -33.46
N SER A 59 24.74 -1.67 -33.05
CA SER A 59 23.89 -0.59 -33.57
C SER A 59 24.50 0.80 -33.33
N MET A 60 25.21 0.96 -32.21
CA MET A 60 25.96 2.19 -31.87
C MET A 60 27.34 2.27 -32.57
N GLY A 61 27.66 1.34 -33.47
CA GLY A 61 28.93 1.29 -34.20
C GLY A 61 30.11 0.71 -33.40
N GLY A 62 29.85 0.13 -32.23
CA GLY A 62 30.85 -0.55 -31.41
C GLY A 62 31.27 -1.90 -32.00
N LYS A 63 32.55 -2.24 -31.86
CA LYS A 63 33.10 -3.55 -32.27
C LYS A 63 33.32 -4.42 -31.04
N ILE A 64 32.73 -5.60 -31.02
CA ILE A 64 32.87 -6.58 -29.92
C ILE A 64 33.95 -7.59 -30.33
N PRO A 65 34.97 -7.86 -29.48
CA PRO A 65 35.97 -8.89 -29.76
C PRO A 65 35.32 -10.28 -29.89
N PRO A 66 35.79 -11.16 -30.80
CA PRO A 66 35.28 -12.52 -30.92
C PRO A 66 35.56 -13.33 -29.65
N ALA A 67 34.66 -14.24 -29.29
CA ALA A 67 34.80 -15.10 -28.11
C ALA A 67 36.11 -15.91 -28.19
N THR A 68 37.07 -15.62 -27.31
CA THR A 68 38.28 -16.41 -27.20
C THR A 68 37.95 -17.70 -26.46
N HIS A 69 37.79 -18.81 -27.19
CA HIS A 69 37.71 -20.14 -26.59
C HIS A 69 39.02 -20.46 -25.85
N LYS A 70 39.02 -20.38 -24.52
CA LYS A 70 40.04 -21.02 -23.70
C LYS A 70 39.50 -22.37 -23.22
N THR A 71 39.59 -23.36 -24.10
CA THR A 71 39.34 -24.77 -23.77
C THR A 71 40.41 -25.25 -22.79
N ARG A 72 40.01 -25.69 -21.60
CA ARG A 72 40.80 -26.65 -20.81
C ARG A 72 39.85 -27.50 -19.98
N LEU A 73 39.42 -28.60 -20.59
CA LEU A 73 38.92 -29.76 -19.87
C LEU A 73 40.08 -30.75 -19.65
N GLU A 74 39.97 -31.46 -18.52
CA GLU A 74 40.58 -32.74 -18.15
C GLU A 74 42.00 -32.76 -17.53
N ALA A 75 42.04 -32.98 -16.20
CA ALA A 75 42.93 -33.97 -15.58
C ALA A 75 42.44 -34.34 -14.15
N ASN A 76 42.07 -35.61 -14.03
CA ASN A 76 42.21 -36.53 -12.89
C ASN A 76 41.45 -36.35 -11.55
N THR A 77 40.58 -37.34 -11.36
CA THR A 77 40.13 -38.03 -10.15
C THR A 77 41.20 -38.21 -9.06
N LYS A 78 40.88 -37.82 -7.82
CA LYS A 78 40.85 -38.68 -6.62
C LYS A 78 40.45 -37.90 -5.36
N GLU A 79 39.77 -38.65 -4.49
CA GLU A 79 39.15 -38.30 -3.21
C GLU A 79 40.09 -37.60 -2.22
N GLU A 80 39.55 -36.64 -1.45
CA GLU A 80 39.66 -36.65 0.02
C GLU A 80 38.66 -35.67 0.67
N LYS A 81 38.10 -36.10 1.81
CA LYS A 81 37.24 -35.31 2.70
C LYS A 81 38.07 -34.25 3.42
N THR A 82 37.56 -33.03 3.55
CA THR A 82 37.68 -32.24 4.80
C THR A 82 36.63 -31.14 4.86
N ASP A 83 36.01 -31.07 6.03
CA ASP A 83 35.09 -30.07 6.56
C ASP A 83 35.68 -28.64 6.54
N SER A 84 34.89 -27.64 6.11
CA SER A 84 34.78 -26.31 6.72
C SER A 84 33.86 -25.35 5.94
N LYS A 85 32.79 -24.95 6.61
CA LYS A 85 31.99 -23.72 6.46
C LYS A 85 32.73 -22.53 5.78
N LYS A 86 32.09 -21.93 4.76
CA LYS A 86 31.83 -20.48 4.72
C LYS A 86 30.66 -20.14 3.78
N VAL A 87 29.77 -19.32 4.33
CA VAL A 87 28.56 -18.72 3.75
C VAL A 87 28.92 -17.49 2.91
N GLU A 88 28.26 -17.32 1.77
CA GLU A 88 28.00 -16.04 1.05
C GLU A 88 27.10 -16.40 -0.16
N GLU A 89 25.77 -16.43 -0.02
CA GLU A 89 24.85 -15.29 -0.15
C GLU A 89 25.11 -14.42 -1.38
N ASN A 90 24.37 -14.71 -2.47
CA ASN A 90 24.06 -13.75 -3.52
C ASN A 90 22.79 -14.19 -4.26
N ILE A 91 21.62 -14.08 -3.62
CA ILE A 91 20.34 -14.18 -4.34
C ILE A 91 19.98 -12.77 -4.80
N LYS A 92 20.45 -12.46 -6.00
CA LYS A 92 19.98 -11.33 -6.78
C LYS A 92 18.52 -11.60 -7.15
N THR A 93 17.64 -10.78 -6.60
CA THR A 93 16.21 -10.77 -6.91
C THR A 93 16.07 -10.09 -8.26
N ASP A 94 16.07 -10.88 -9.32
CA ASP A 94 15.60 -10.49 -10.65
C ASP A 94 15.15 -11.78 -11.33
N GLU A 95 13.90 -12.18 -11.11
CA GLU A 95 13.24 -13.23 -11.90
C GLU A 95 11.82 -12.73 -12.23
N PRO A 96 11.43 -12.80 -13.51
CA PRO A 96 10.14 -12.31 -13.97
C PRO A 96 9.02 -13.20 -13.44
N SER A 97 7.97 -12.54 -12.96
CA SER A 97 6.65 -13.11 -12.72
C SER A 97 6.14 -13.91 -13.93
N SER A 98 6.32 -15.23 -13.92
CA SER A 98 5.35 -16.18 -14.46
C SER A 98 5.76 -17.58 -14.04
N GLU A 99 4.83 -18.32 -13.43
CA GLU A 99 4.93 -19.74 -13.11
C GLU A 99 5.93 -20.07 -11.98
N GLU A 100 5.50 -19.82 -10.73
CA GLU A 100 6.00 -20.57 -9.58
C GLU A 100 5.80 -22.07 -9.89
N SER A 101 6.87 -22.73 -10.30
CA SER A 101 6.90 -24.18 -10.53
C SER A 101 6.48 -24.88 -9.24
N ASP A 102 5.35 -25.59 -9.30
CA ASP A 102 4.89 -26.55 -8.30
C ASP A 102 5.91 -27.69 -8.17
N LEU A 103 7.05 -27.42 -7.54
CA LEU A 103 7.74 -28.45 -6.79
C LEU A 103 6.88 -28.66 -5.53
N GLU A 104 6.11 -29.74 -5.55
CA GLU A 104 5.45 -30.34 -4.39
C GLU A 104 6.52 -30.78 -3.38
N ILE A 105 7.21 -29.82 -2.77
CA ILE A 105 7.76 -30.02 -1.44
C ILE A 105 6.54 -30.11 -0.55
N ASP A 106 6.42 -31.22 0.20
CA ASP A 106 5.35 -31.39 1.17
C ASP A 106 5.21 -30.10 1.99
N ASN A 107 4.03 -29.48 1.93
CA ASN A 107 3.78 -28.17 2.53
C ASN A 107 4.11 -28.18 4.04
N GLU A 108 4.03 -29.36 4.67
CA GLU A 108 4.45 -29.59 6.04
C GLU A 108 5.98 -29.48 6.19
N GLU A 109 6.80 -30.17 5.39
CA GLU A 109 8.26 -30.01 5.47
C GLU A 109 8.69 -28.57 5.17
N SER A 110 7.98 -27.89 4.25
CA SER A 110 8.25 -26.50 3.89
C SER A 110 8.06 -25.53 5.07
N HIS A 111 7.01 -25.70 5.89
CA HIS A 111 6.76 -24.79 7.02
C HIS A 111 7.82 -24.92 8.12
N ASP A 112 8.35 -26.13 8.34
CA ASP A 112 9.40 -26.40 9.32
C ASP A 112 10.74 -25.80 8.87
N LEU A 113 11.09 -25.94 7.59
CA LEU A 113 12.28 -25.31 7.01
C LEU A 113 12.27 -23.78 7.19
N PHE A 114 11.14 -23.13 6.92
CA PHE A 114 11.02 -21.69 7.17
C PHE A 114 11.07 -21.35 8.65
N THR A 115 10.55 -22.20 9.52
CA THR A 115 10.62 -22.01 10.98
C THR A 115 12.05 -22.05 11.48
N ASP A 116 12.86 -22.99 10.99
CA ASP A 116 14.29 -23.05 11.33
C ASP A 116 15.07 -21.88 10.72
N ALA A 117 14.77 -21.48 9.48
CA ALA A 117 15.36 -20.30 8.88
C ALA A 117 15.06 -19.02 9.69
N ILE A 118 13.84 -18.86 10.21
CA ILE A 118 13.46 -17.72 11.07
C ILE A 118 14.22 -17.73 12.40
N LYS A 119 14.55 -18.90 12.95
CA LYS A 119 15.41 -18.98 14.16
C LYS A 119 16.83 -18.49 13.87
N LEU A 120 17.32 -18.69 12.65
CA LEU A 120 18.65 -18.22 12.23
C LEU A 120 18.67 -16.71 11.99
N ASP A 121 17.67 -16.18 11.26
CA ASP A 121 17.50 -14.74 11.07
C ASP A 121 16.03 -14.30 11.25
N PRO A 122 15.65 -13.78 12.44
CA PRO A 122 14.29 -13.34 12.71
C PRO A 122 13.95 -11.95 12.15
N ARG A 123 14.90 -11.27 11.49
CA ARG A 123 14.67 -9.94 10.90
C ARG A 123 14.43 -9.99 9.40
N LEU A 124 14.39 -11.18 8.82
CA LEU A 124 14.18 -11.34 7.39
C LEU A 124 12.69 -11.49 7.06
N ALA A 125 12.04 -10.38 6.67
CA ALA A 125 10.59 -10.33 6.39
C ALA A 125 10.12 -11.37 5.35
N ILE A 126 10.95 -11.67 4.36
CA ILE A 126 10.62 -12.60 3.28
C ILE A 126 10.40 -14.03 3.79
N LEU A 127 11.08 -14.45 4.88
CA LEU A 127 10.89 -15.79 5.46
C LEU A 127 9.48 -15.95 6.03
N TYR A 128 9.01 -14.93 6.75
CA TYR A 128 7.65 -14.89 7.27
C TYR A 128 6.61 -14.86 6.14
N ALA A 129 6.82 -14.06 5.09
CA ALA A 129 5.91 -14.03 3.94
C ALA A 129 5.83 -15.39 3.22
N LYS A 130 6.97 -16.07 3.03
CA LYS A 130 7.02 -17.40 2.43
C LYS A 130 6.32 -18.44 3.30
N ARG A 131 6.57 -18.45 4.62
CA ARG A 131 5.86 -19.36 5.54
C ARG A 131 4.36 -19.08 5.59
N ALA A 132 3.94 -17.82 5.52
CA ALA A 132 2.52 -17.47 5.41
C ALA A 132 1.88 -18.04 4.14
N SER A 133 2.58 -18.05 3.00
CA SER A 133 2.08 -18.66 1.77
C SER A 133 1.82 -20.18 1.94
N VAL A 134 2.71 -20.87 2.65
CA VAL A 134 2.55 -22.29 3.02
C VAL A 134 1.35 -22.49 3.93
N PHE A 135 1.15 -21.63 4.95
CA PHE A 135 -0.04 -21.70 5.80
C PHE A 135 -1.36 -21.48 5.06
N ILE A 136 -1.36 -20.67 3.99
CA ILE A 136 -2.52 -20.55 3.10
C ILE A 136 -2.80 -21.86 2.36
N LYS A 137 -1.77 -22.52 1.83
CA LYS A 137 -1.90 -23.85 1.19
C LYS A 137 -2.41 -24.90 2.18
N LEU A 138 -1.93 -24.86 3.43
CA LEU A 138 -2.35 -25.72 4.54
C LEU A 138 -3.72 -25.34 5.15
N GLN A 139 -4.46 -24.36 4.59
CA GLN A 139 -5.76 -23.91 5.11
C GLN A 139 -5.73 -23.46 6.58
N THR A 140 -4.62 -22.89 7.05
CA THR A 140 -4.44 -22.34 8.41
C THR A 140 -4.31 -20.80 8.37
N PRO A 141 -5.36 -20.07 7.96
CA PRO A 141 -5.28 -18.62 7.69
C PRO A 141 -4.90 -17.79 8.92
N ASN A 142 -5.24 -18.23 10.14
CA ASN A 142 -4.86 -17.52 11.36
C ASN A 142 -3.34 -17.56 11.64
N ALA A 143 -2.65 -18.62 11.21
CA ALA A 143 -1.19 -18.70 11.30
C ALA A 143 -0.55 -17.80 10.23
N ALA A 144 -1.08 -17.85 9.00
CA ALA A 144 -0.66 -16.97 7.91
C ALA A 144 -0.75 -15.49 8.27
N ILE A 145 -1.85 -15.04 8.92
CA ILE A 145 -2.03 -13.64 9.34
C ILE A 145 -0.93 -13.20 10.30
N ARG A 146 -0.59 -14.02 11.31
CA ARG A 146 0.45 -13.68 12.29
C ARG A 146 1.82 -13.49 11.63
N ASP A 147 2.15 -14.37 10.69
CA ASP A 147 3.40 -14.24 9.93
C ASP A 147 3.39 -13.03 9.00
N CYS A 148 2.26 -12.75 8.35
CA CYS A 148 2.13 -11.55 7.53
C CYS A 148 2.27 -10.27 8.37
N ASP A 149 1.63 -10.21 9.54
CA ASP A 149 1.75 -9.07 10.46
C ASP A 149 3.20 -8.86 10.88
N ARG A 150 3.90 -9.95 11.22
CA ARG A 150 5.32 -9.88 11.55
C ARG A 150 6.18 -9.42 10.38
N ALA A 151 5.90 -9.91 9.17
CA ALA A 151 6.60 -9.47 7.96
C ALA A 151 6.39 -7.97 7.68
N ILE A 152 5.17 -7.47 7.88
CA ILE A 152 4.81 -6.05 7.70
C ILE A 152 5.49 -5.16 8.75
N GLU A 153 5.59 -5.60 10.01
CA GLU A 153 6.34 -4.89 11.05
C GLU A 153 7.82 -4.72 10.68
N ILE A 154 8.40 -5.72 10.03
CA ILE A 154 9.81 -5.72 9.63
C ILE A 154 10.00 -4.90 8.33
N ASN A 155 9.16 -5.13 7.33
CA ASN A 155 9.21 -4.44 6.03
C ASN A 155 7.80 -4.10 5.52
N PRO A 156 7.33 -2.85 5.73
CA PRO A 156 6.01 -2.41 5.29
C PRO A 156 5.92 -2.12 3.77
N ASP A 157 7.05 -2.05 3.06
CA ASP A 157 7.06 -1.74 1.63
C ASP A 157 6.94 -2.99 0.75
N SER A 158 6.96 -4.18 1.35
CA SER A 158 6.79 -5.45 0.64
C SER A 158 5.32 -5.72 0.32
N ALA A 159 5.00 -5.99 -0.95
CA ALA A 159 3.63 -6.32 -1.36
C ALA A 159 3.18 -7.73 -0.92
N GLN A 160 4.12 -8.68 -0.82
CA GLN A 160 3.85 -10.11 -0.56
C GLN A 160 3.07 -10.36 0.76
N PRO A 161 3.48 -9.80 1.91
CA PRO A 161 2.71 -9.95 3.16
C PRO A 161 1.26 -9.50 3.06
N TYR A 162 0.99 -8.36 2.40
CA TYR A 162 -0.38 -7.88 2.21
C TYR A 162 -1.19 -8.80 1.31
N LYS A 163 -0.58 -9.34 0.25
CA LYS A 163 -1.20 -10.34 -0.63
C LYS A 163 -1.63 -11.58 0.16
N TRP A 164 -0.73 -12.17 0.94
CA TRP A 164 -1.01 -13.38 1.71
C TRP A 164 -2.00 -13.12 2.86
N ARG A 165 -1.91 -11.98 3.54
CA ARG A 165 -2.89 -11.59 4.58
C ARG A 165 -4.28 -11.35 4.00
N GLY A 166 -4.37 -10.71 2.83
CA GLY A 166 -5.61 -10.54 2.09
C GLY A 166 -6.25 -11.88 1.69
N LYS A 167 -5.44 -12.84 1.22
CA LYS A 167 -5.89 -14.23 0.96
C LYS A 167 -6.37 -14.93 2.23
N ALA A 168 -5.67 -14.77 3.36
CA ALA A 168 -6.06 -15.32 4.65
C ALA A 168 -7.41 -14.78 5.12
N HIS A 169 -7.58 -13.46 5.07
CA HIS A 169 -8.82 -12.80 5.44
C HIS A 169 -9.99 -13.22 4.55
N ARG A 170 -9.75 -13.44 3.25
CA ARG A 170 -10.76 -14.01 2.37
C ARG A 170 -11.23 -15.40 2.83
N LEU A 171 -10.30 -16.29 3.21
CA LEU A 171 -10.64 -17.62 3.72
C LEU A 171 -11.44 -17.56 5.03
N LEU A 172 -11.19 -16.55 5.87
CA LEU A 172 -11.94 -16.31 7.11
C LEU A 172 -13.29 -15.57 6.89
N GLY A 173 -13.56 -15.08 5.68
CA GLY A 173 -14.75 -14.25 5.40
C GLY A 173 -14.65 -12.81 5.89
N HIS A 174 -13.45 -12.33 6.22
CA HIS A 174 -13.15 -10.94 6.58
C HIS A 174 -13.00 -10.09 5.31
N TRP A 175 -14.11 -9.85 4.61
CA TRP A 175 -14.10 -9.25 3.27
C TRP A 175 -13.55 -7.82 3.22
N GLU A 176 -13.82 -7.00 4.25
CA GLU A 176 -13.36 -5.60 4.29
C GLU A 176 -11.85 -5.52 4.49
N GLU A 177 -11.30 -6.34 5.38
CA GLU A 177 -9.86 -6.52 5.60
C GLU A 177 -9.18 -7.05 4.34
N ALA A 178 -9.72 -8.12 3.76
CA ALA A 178 -9.18 -8.71 2.54
C ALA A 178 -9.12 -7.71 1.38
N ALA A 179 -10.19 -6.91 1.18
CA ALA A 179 -10.23 -5.90 0.13
C ALA A 179 -9.15 -4.83 0.33
N ARG A 180 -8.93 -4.40 1.58
CA ARG A 180 -7.92 -3.38 1.91
C ARG A 180 -6.51 -3.88 1.64
N ASP A 181 -6.19 -5.08 2.11
CA ASP A 181 -4.86 -5.65 1.96
C ASP A 181 -4.53 -5.97 0.50
N LEU A 182 -5.48 -6.56 -0.25
CA LEU A 182 -5.29 -6.81 -1.69
C LEU A 182 -5.12 -5.51 -2.48
N ALA A 183 -5.93 -4.49 -2.16
CA ALA A 183 -5.78 -3.18 -2.80
C ALA A 183 -4.45 -2.49 -2.45
N LEU A 184 -3.88 -2.74 -1.28
CA LEU A 184 -2.55 -2.22 -0.91
C LEU A 184 -1.44 -3.01 -1.61
N ALA A 185 -1.55 -4.34 -1.66
CA ALA A 185 -0.64 -5.18 -2.42
C ALA A 185 -0.56 -4.72 -3.89
N CYS A 186 -1.70 -4.53 -4.56
CA CYS A 186 -1.76 -4.03 -5.94
C CYS A 186 -1.16 -2.62 -6.14
N LYS A 187 -1.07 -1.80 -5.08
CA LYS A 187 -0.45 -0.48 -5.14
C LYS A 187 1.07 -0.55 -4.99
N LEU A 188 1.55 -1.49 -4.19
CA LEU A 188 2.98 -1.69 -3.93
C LEU A 188 3.63 -2.45 -5.08
N ASP A 189 2.95 -3.47 -5.59
CA ASP A 189 3.38 -4.25 -6.74
C ASP A 189 2.19 -4.49 -7.67
N TYR A 190 2.38 -4.28 -8.97
CA TYR A 190 1.31 -4.49 -9.94
C TYR A 190 1.19 -5.99 -10.19
N ASP A 191 0.31 -6.64 -9.43
CA ASP A 191 0.10 -8.09 -9.47
C ASP A 191 -1.23 -8.45 -10.15
N GLU A 192 -1.22 -9.55 -10.90
CA GLU A 192 -2.33 -10.09 -11.71
C GLU A 192 -3.36 -10.90 -10.88
N ASP A 193 -3.32 -10.83 -9.54
CA ASP A 193 -4.31 -11.42 -8.61
C ASP A 193 -5.72 -10.74 -8.70
N THR A 194 -6.07 -10.20 -9.87
CA THR A 194 -7.33 -9.52 -10.21
C THR A 194 -8.56 -10.39 -9.96
N ALA A 195 -8.42 -11.72 -10.09
CA ALA A 195 -9.52 -12.67 -9.86
C ALA A 195 -10.03 -12.63 -8.41
N ILE A 196 -9.12 -12.61 -7.44
CA ILE A 196 -9.47 -12.58 -6.02
C ILE A 196 -10.10 -11.24 -5.67
N MET A 197 -9.56 -10.14 -6.21
CA MET A 197 -10.10 -8.81 -5.98
C MET A 197 -11.54 -8.67 -6.52
N LYS A 198 -11.85 -9.25 -7.69
CA LYS A 198 -13.21 -9.26 -8.25
C LYS A 198 -14.23 -9.98 -7.36
N GLU A 199 -13.82 -10.99 -6.61
CA GLU A 199 -14.68 -11.67 -5.63
C GLU A 199 -14.86 -10.84 -4.35
N VAL A 200 -13.77 -10.30 -3.83
CA VAL A 200 -13.72 -9.67 -2.50
C VAL A 200 -14.33 -8.26 -2.53
N GLN A 201 -14.12 -7.47 -3.59
CA GLN A 201 -14.62 -6.09 -3.69
C GLN A 201 -16.14 -5.95 -3.47
N PRO A 202 -17.02 -6.66 -4.21
CA PRO A 202 -18.46 -6.46 -4.08
C PRO A 202 -18.99 -6.92 -2.73
N ARG A 203 -18.38 -7.96 -2.13
CA ARG A 203 -18.75 -8.43 -0.78
C ARG A 203 -18.38 -7.39 0.28
N ALA A 204 -17.15 -6.85 0.21
CA ALA A 204 -16.69 -5.78 1.09
C ALA A 204 -17.58 -4.52 0.98
N GLN A 205 -17.91 -4.08 -0.24
CA GLN A 205 -18.77 -2.92 -0.48
C GLN A 205 -20.16 -3.10 0.13
N LYS A 206 -20.81 -4.26 -0.07
CA LYS A 206 -22.13 -4.55 0.50
C LYS A 206 -22.11 -4.51 2.03
N ILE A 207 -21.06 -5.00 2.67
CA ILE A 207 -20.91 -4.97 4.12
C ILE A 207 -20.74 -3.53 4.60
N ALA A 208 -19.84 -2.76 3.96
CA ALA A 208 -19.58 -1.37 4.29
C ALA A 208 -20.84 -0.49 4.12
N GLU A 209 -21.61 -0.70 3.05
CA GLU A 209 -22.86 0.02 2.79
C GLU A 209 -23.92 -0.28 3.85
N ARG A 210 -24.09 -1.55 4.22
CA ARG A 210 -25.01 -1.94 5.29
C ARG A 210 -24.61 -1.27 6.60
N ARG A 211 -23.33 -1.33 6.97
CA ARG A 211 -22.80 -0.68 8.17
C ARG A 211 -23.08 0.83 8.17
N ARG A 212 -22.73 1.54 7.10
CA ARG A 212 -23.00 2.98 6.92
C ARG A 212 -24.49 3.33 6.99
N LYS A 213 -25.37 2.46 6.51
CA LYS A 213 -26.82 2.66 6.60
C LYS A 213 -27.30 2.61 8.05
N TYR A 214 -26.83 1.65 8.84
CA TYR A 214 -27.19 1.53 10.25
C TYR A 214 -26.59 2.66 11.10
N GLU A 215 -25.36 3.05 10.81
CA GLU A 215 -24.68 4.17 11.47
C GLU A 215 -25.45 5.48 11.26
N ARG A 216 -25.77 5.84 10.00
CA ARG A 216 -26.61 7.01 9.71
C ARG A 216 -27.98 6.97 10.39
N LYS A 217 -28.60 5.79 10.49
CA LYS A 217 -29.88 5.63 11.16
C LYS A 217 -29.77 5.85 12.67
N ARG A 218 -28.66 5.40 13.29
CA ARG A 218 -28.37 5.60 14.70
C ARG A 218 -28.08 7.08 14.98
N GLU A 219 -27.16 7.68 14.22
CA GLU A 219 -26.81 9.10 14.35
C GLU A 219 -28.02 10.00 14.11
N GLY A 220 -28.86 9.69 13.11
CA GLY A 220 -30.08 10.44 12.84
C GLY A 220 -31.08 10.42 14.00
N ARG A 221 -31.16 9.31 14.75
CA ARG A 221 -31.97 9.23 15.99
C ARG A 221 -31.36 10.06 17.11
N GLU A 222 -30.05 9.92 17.33
CA GLU A 222 -29.32 10.67 18.35
C GLU A 222 -29.38 12.19 18.10
N ILE A 223 -29.24 12.62 16.84
CA ILE A 223 -29.39 14.03 16.44
C ILE A 223 -30.82 14.50 16.67
N LYS A 224 -31.82 13.72 16.25
CA LYS A 224 -33.23 14.09 16.45
C LYS A 224 -33.55 14.28 17.95
N GLU A 225 -33.17 13.33 18.79
CA GLU A 225 -33.37 13.41 20.24
C GLU A 225 -32.64 14.62 20.86
N ARG A 226 -31.40 14.89 20.43
CA ARG A 226 -30.66 16.10 20.85
C ARG A 226 -31.38 17.37 20.40
N THR A 227 -31.85 17.45 19.16
CA THR A 227 -32.56 18.63 18.65
C THR A 227 -33.88 18.87 19.37
N GLU A 228 -34.63 17.80 19.68
CA GLU A 228 -35.88 17.89 20.44
C GLU A 228 -35.62 18.32 21.89
N SER A 229 -34.57 17.80 22.52
CA SER A 229 -34.18 18.18 23.89
C SER A 229 -33.75 19.65 23.96
N VAL A 230 -32.92 20.12 23.02
CA VAL A 230 -32.49 21.52 22.93
C VAL A 230 -33.69 22.43 22.66
N LYS A 231 -34.60 22.04 21.77
CA LYS A 231 -35.81 22.81 21.48
C LYS A 231 -36.71 22.91 22.72
N LYS A 232 -36.93 21.81 23.43
CA LYS A 232 -37.72 21.78 24.67
C LYS A 232 -37.09 22.66 25.76
N ALA A 233 -35.79 22.56 25.98
CA ALA A 233 -35.07 23.39 26.94
C ALA A 233 -35.16 24.89 26.59
N ARG A 234 -35.09 25.24 25.30
CA ARG A 234 -35.28 26.62 24.82
C ARG A 234 -36.71 27.11 25.09
N GLU A 235 -37.72 26.30 24.79
CA GLU A 235 -39.12 26.64 25.05
C GLU A 235 -39.41 26.78 26.55
N GLU A 236 -38.86 25.91 27.40
CA GLU A 236 -38.98 26.00 28.85
C GLU A 236 -38.30 27.25 29.41
N HIS A 237 -37.09 27.57 28.94
CA HIS A 237 -36.38 28.78 29.32
C HIS A 237 -37.15 30.04 28.90
N GLU A 238 -37.70 30.07 27.68
CA GLU A 238 -38.51 31.19 27.20
C GLU A 238 -39.82 31.34 27.98
N ARG A 239 -40.47 30.23 28.37
CA ARG A 239 -41.65 30.27 29.25
C ARG A 239 -41.32 30.79 30.64
N ALA A 240 -40.22 30.35 31.23
CA ALA A 240 -39.75 30.82 32.53
C ALA A 240 -39.44 32.33 32.50
N GLN A 241 -38.79 32.81 31.43
CA GLN A 241 -38.55 34.24 31.23
C GLN A 241 -39.85 35.05 31.15
N ARG A 242 -40.83 34.62 30.34
CA ARG A 242 -42.12 35.30 30.25
C ARG A 242 -42.88 35.31 31.56
N GLU A 243 -42.85 34.22 32.33
CA GLU A 243 -43.49 34.17 33.65
C GLU A 243 -42.81 35.12 34.64
N GLU A 244 -41.47 35.18 34.65
CA GLU A 244 -40.72 36.10 35.49
C GLU A 244 -40.98 37.57 35.10
N GLU A 245 -41.05 37.88 33.81
CA GLU A 245 -41.43 39.20 33.31
C GLU A 245 -42.86 39.58 33.71
N ALA A 246 -43.82 38.67 33.59
CA ALA A 246 -45.20 38.90 34.02
C ALA A 246 -45.28 39.13 35.55
N ARG A 247 -44.51 38.38 36.35
CA ARG A 247 -44.38 38.60 37.80
C ARG A 247 -43.75 39.95 38.12
N ARG A 248 -42.70 40.36 37.37
CA ARG A 248 -42.09 41.69 37.51
C ARG A 248 -43.08 42.80 37.18
N GLN A 249 -43.85 42.68 36.10
CA GLN A 249 -44.84 43.68 35.69
C GLN A 249 -45.99 43.80 36.70
N SER A 250 -46.51 42.68 37.23
CA SER A 250 -47.56 42.72 38.26
C SER A 250 -47.04 43.23 39.61
N GLY A 251 -45.79 42.94 39.97
CA GLY A 251 -45.13 43.51 41.14
C GLY A 251 -44.86 45.02 41.03
N ALA A 252 -44.55 45.53 39.83
CA ALA A 252 -44.36 46.95 39.59
C ALA A 252 -45.68 47.76 39.63
N GLN A 253 -46.81 47.15 39.26
CA GLN A 253 -48.15 47.77 39.30
C GLN A 253 -48.61 48.14 40.73
N TYR A 254 -48.13 47.43 41.76
CA TYR A 254 -48.47 47.70 43.17
C TYR A 254 -47.41 48.50 43.96
N GLY A 255 -46.27 48.84 43.33
CA GLY A 255 -45.14 49.54 43.97
C GLY A 255 -45.02 51.04 43.69
N SER A 256 -45.87 51.61 42.82
CA SER A 256 -45.82 53.02 42.45
C SER A 256 -46.87 53.83 43.24
N PHE A 257 -46.64 54.01 44.54
CA PHE A 257 -47.42 54.95 45.36
C PHE A 257 -46.81 56.36 45.20
N PRO A 258 -47.52 57.36 44.65
CA PRO A 258 -47.00 58.71 44.47
C PRO A 258 -46.66 59.32 45.84
N GLY A 259 -45.46 59.90 45.95
CA GLY A 259 -44.93 60.49 47.17
C GLY A 259 -45.94 61.36 47.92
N GLY A 260 -46.17 60.99 49.18
CA GLY A 260 -46.98 61.73 50.13
C GLY A 260 -46.47 63.16 50.30
N PHE A 261 -47.40 64.08 50.09
CA PHE A 261 -47.32 65.50 50.37
C PHE A 261 -47.09 65.70 51.89
N LEU A 262 -45.88 66.09 52.29
CA LEU A 262 -45.57 66.52 53.66
C LEU A 262 -46.05 67.96 53.83
N VAL A 263 -47.20 68.13 54.49
CA VAL A 263 -47.66 69.41 55.02
C VAL A 263 -47.41 69.37 56.52
N GLU A 264 -46.45 70.16 57.00
CA GLU A 264 -46.43 70.58 58.40
C GLU A 264 -46.49 72.11 58.42
N SER A 265 -47.58 72.59 59.00
CA SER A 265 -47.87 73.99 59.28
C SER A 265 -47.70 74.23 60.78
N TRP A 266 -47.22 75.43 61.11
CA TRP A 266 -47.22 76.14 62.40
C TRP A 266 -46.24 75.69 63.48
#